data_AF-A0A0A2GU48-F1
#
_entry.id   AF-A0A0A2GU48-F1
#
_cell.length_a   1.000
_cell.length_b   1.000
_cell.length_c   1.000
_cell.angle_alpha   90.00
_cell.angle_beta   90.00
_cell.angle_gamma   90.00
#
_symmetry.space_group_name_H-M   'P 1'
#
loop_
_entity.id
_entity.type
_entity.pdbx_description
1 polymer ?
#
loop_
_entity_poly.entity_id
_entity_poly.type
_entity_poly.pdbx_seq_one_letter_code
_entity_poly.pdbx_strand_id
1 'polypeptide(L)'
;MVDELELLKKDWQKQEDTLPKYTKEDLYPMLLKKSSSIVKWILIISIIEFAFWIALSIILEQTNKYSEFKINDDLQIYNIGLNVINYIALIYFISRFYLNYKLIKTNDSARGLMRNILKVRKTVKQYILFNVIFLIVGTIVMLGVKFKSDPQSISEINPFVFFIAFIIILGLFIGLLLILYRLVYGRLTKRLKSNYEELKKLEI
;
A
#
# COMPACT_ATOMS: atom_id res chain seq x y z
N MET A 1 -8.01 -10.10 -59.84
CA MET A 1 -7.31 -10.58 -58.62
C MET A 1 -5.94 -9.93 -58.41
N VAL A 2 -5.15 -9.62 -59.45
CA VAL A 2 -3.85 -8.93 -59.28
C VAL A 2 -4.02 -7.44 -58.94
N ASP A 3 -5.03 -6.77 -59.52
CA ASP A 3 -5.28 -5.33 -59.32
C ASP A 3 -5.71 -4.94 -57.90
N GLU A 4 -6.51 -5.77 -57.21
CA GLU A 4 -6.96 -5.47 -55.84
C GLU A 4 -5.80 -5.54 -54.82
N LEU A 5 -4.84 -6.44 -55.06
CA LEU A 5 -3.67 -6.59 -54.20
C LEU A 5 -2.70 -5.43 -54.37
N GLU A 6 -2.51 -4.95 -55.60
CA GLU A 6 -1.73 -3.75 -55.92
C GLU A 6 -2.37 -2.48 -55.31
N LEU A 7 -3.71 -2.37 -55.34
CA LEU A 7 -4.45 -1.30 -54.68
C LEU A 7 -4.25 -1.31 -53.16
N LEU A 8 -4.41 -2.48 -52.52
CA LEU A 8 -4.17 -2.65 -51.08
C LEU A 8 -2.73 -2.32 -50.69
N LYS A 9 -1.75 -2.73 -51.50
CA LYS A 9 -0.33 -2.43 -51.25
C LYS A 9 -0.03 -0.93 -51.35
N LYS A 10 -0.66 -0.25 -52.32
CA LYS A 10 -0.53 1.19 -52.52
C LYS A 10 -1.19 2.00 -51.40
N ASP A 11 -2.35 1.54 -50.91
CA ASP A 11 -3.02 2.15 -49.76
C ASP A 11 -2.29 1.89 -48.45
N TRP A 12 -1.67 0.71 -48.30
CA TRP A 12 -0.80 0.40 -47.15
C TRP A 12 0.45 1.29 -47.11
N GLN A 13 1.10 1.50 -48.25
CA GLN A 13 2.25 2.42 -48.34
C GLN A 13 1.87 3.89 -48.09
N LYS A 14 0.69 4.32 -48.55
CA LYS A 14 0.15 5.64 -48.21
C LYS A 14 -0.12 5.79 -46.71
N GLN A 15 -0.58 4.73 -46.05
CA GLN A 15 -0.81 4.74 -44.60
C GLN A 15 0.51 4.85 -43.81
N GLU A 16 1.58 4.20 -44.24
CA GLU A 16 2.90 4.29 -43.58
C GLU A 16 3.47 5.72 -43.53
N ASP A 17 3.21 6.53 -44.56
CA ASP A 17 3.64 7.94 -44.57
C ASP A 17 2.70 8.88 -43.78
N THR A 18 1.47 8.44 -43.46
CA THR A 18 0.54 9.19 -42.60
C THR A 18 0.68 8.87 -41.12
N LEU A 19 1.47 7.86 -40.75
CA LEU A 19 1.72 7.54 -39.35
C LEU A 19 2.62 8.62 -38.74
N PRO A 20 2.27 9.19 -37.58
CA PRO A 20 3.12 10.16 -36.91
C PRO A 20 4.47 9.51 -36.55
N LYS A 21 5.52 9.91 -37.27
CA LYS A 21 6.91 9.48 -37.04
C LYS A 21 7.43 10.24 -35.82
N TYR A 22 7.25 9.67 -34.63
CA TYR A 22 7.75 10.26 -33.40
C TYR A 22 9.27 10.14 -33.32
N THR A 23 9.96 11.27 -33.14
CA THR A 23 11.39 11.28 -32.86
C THR A 23 11.67 10.97 -31.39
N LYS A 24 12.92 10.63 -31.05
CA LYS A 24 13.32 10.39 -29.64
C LYS A 24 13.02 11.60 -28.75
N GLU A 25 13.13 12.81 -29.30
CA GLU A 25 12.87 14.09 -28.65
C GLU A 25 11.38 14.30 -28.33
N ASP A 26 10.48 13.76 -29.15
CA ASP A 26 9.02 13.80 -28.92
C ASP A 26 8.56 12.72 -27.92
N LEU A 27 9.19 11.53 -27.96
CA LEU A 27 8.86 10.39 -27.10
C LEU A 27 9.27 10.62 -25.64
N TYR A 28 10.40 11.29 -25.41
CA TYR A 28 10.93 11.55 -24.08
C TYR A 28 9.95 12.29 -23.15
N PRO A 29 9.39 13.47 -23.51
CA PRO A 29 8.45 14.20 -22.64
C PRO A 29 7.13 13.43 -22.44
N MET A 30 6.68 12.66 -23.43
CA MET A 30 5.47 11.83 -23.30
C MET A 30 5.66 10.69 -22.30
N LEU A 31 6.78 9.96 -22.38
CA LEU A 31 7.11 8.86 -21.46
C LEU A 31 7.35 9.36 -20.03
N LEU A 32 7.98 10.52 -19.89
CA LEU A 32 8.20 11.17 -18.59
C LEU A 32 6.86 11.57 -17.95
N LYS A 33 5.95 12.19 -18.72
CA LYS A 33 4.62 12.58 -18.24
C LYS A 33 3.76 11.36 -17.87
N LYS A 34 3.82 10.28 -18.67
CA LYS A 34 3.13 9.01 -18.39
C LYS A 34 3.63 8.36 -17.10
N SER A 35 4.96 8.33 -16.91
CA SER A 35 5.59 7.80 -15.69
C SER A 35 5.24 8.64 -14.47
N SER A 36 5.30 9.97 -14.57
CA SER A 36 4.88 10.90 -13.51
C SER A 36 3.40 10.71 -13.14
N SER A 37 2.51 10.46 -14.11
CA SER A 37 1.11 10.15 -13.84
C SER A 37 0.93 8.83 -13.07
N ILE A 38 1.63 7.77 -13.46
CA ILE A 38 1.62 6.50 -12.71
C ILE A 38 2.12 6.71 -11.28
N VAL A 39 3.15 7.54 -11.09
CA VAL A 39 3.67 7.89 -9.77
C VAL A 39 2.62 8.59 -8.91
N LYS A 40 1.90 9.57 -9.47
CA LYS A 40 0.82 10.27 -8.77
C LYS A 40 -0.27 9.32 -8.32
N TRP A 41 -0.66 8.35 -9.17
CA TRP A 41 -1.65 7.33 -8.80
C TRP A 41 -1.17 6.40 -7.68
N ILE A 42 0.08 5.92 -7.71
CA ILE A 42 0.65 5.09 -6.61
C ILE A 42 0.58 5.85 -5.29
N LEU A 43 0.88 7.15 -5.33
CA LEU A 43 0.84 8.01 -4.16
C LEU A 43 -0.58 8.21 -3.63
N ILE A 44 -1.54 8.54 -4.51
CA ILE A 44 -2.94 8.69 -4.13
C ILE A 44 -3.45 7.41 -3.47
N ILE A 45 -3.16 6.24 -4.04
CA ILE A 45 -3.57 4.95 -3.47
C ILE A 45 -2.94 4.75 -2.08
N SER A 46 -1.67 5.11 -1.91
CA SER A 46 -1.00 5.00 -0.60
C SER A 46 -1.62 5.92 0.46
N ILE A 47 -2.08 7.12 0.06
CA ILE A 47 -2.80 8.05 0.95
C ILE A 47 -4.18 7.47 1.31
N ILE A 48 -4.91 6.92 0.34
CA ILE A 48 -6.22 6.31 0.57
C ILE A 48 -6.10 5.11 1.51
N GLU A 49 -5.09 4.26 1.32
CA GLU A 49 -4.85 3.11 2.20
C GLU A 49 -4.56 3.56 3.63
N PHE A 50 -3.76 4.62 3.79
CA PHE A 50 -3.48 5.20 5.10
C PHE A 50 -4.73 5.81 5.76
N ALA A 51 -5.54 6.56 4.99
CA ALA A 51 -6.80 7.10 5.47
C ALA A 51 -7.79 5.99 5.86
N PHE A 52 -7.80 4.88 5.12
CA PHE A 52 -8.60 3.70 5.43
C PHE A 52 -8.19 3.09 6.77
N TRP A 53 -6.88 2.98 7.07
CA TRP A 53 -6.42 2.49 8.37
C TRP A 53 -6.81 3.41 9.53
N ILE A 54 -6.74 4.73 9.35
CA ILE A 54 -7.23 5.70 10.36
C ILE A 54 -8.72 5.52 10.59
N ALA A 55 -9.51 5.49 9.51
CA ALA A 55 -10.96 5.34 9.59
C ALA A 55 -11.33 4.03 10.29
N LEU A 56 -10.65 2.93 9.95
CA LEU A 56 -10.84 1.64 10.60
C LEU A 56 -10.51 1.71 12.10
N SER A 57 -9.41 2.38 12.49
CA SER A 57 -9.06 2.59 13.91
C SER A 57 -10.16 3.32 14.67
N ILE A 58 -10.66 4.43 14.13
CA ILE A 58 -11.71 5.24 14.75
C ILE A 58 -13.02 4.46 14.88
N ILE A 59 -13.41 3.70 13.85
CA ILE A 59 -14.62 2.88 13.87
C ILE A 59 -14.50 1.80 14.94
N LEU A 60 -13.36 1.10 15.02
CA LEU A 60 -13.12 0.08 16.03
C LEU A 60 -13.15 0.66 17.46
N GLU A 61 -12.54 1.83 17.68
CA GLU A 61 -12.58 2.54 18.96
C GLU A 61 -14.02 2.91 19.38
N GLN A 62 -14.85 3.37 18.44
CA GLN A 62 -16.26 3.65 18.72
C GLN A 62 -17.06 2.38 19.03
N THR A 63 -16.81 1.29 18.32
CA THR A 63 -17.52 0.02 18.54
C THR A 63 -17.21 -0.57 19.92
N ASN A 64 -15.95 -0.46 20.37
CA ASN A 64 -15.52 -0.91 21.70
C ASN A 64 -16.14 -0.10 22.85
N LYS A 65 -16.58 1.14 22.61
CA LYS A 65 -17.31 1.97 23.59
C LYS A 65 -18.73 1.46 23.87
N TYR A 66 -19.32 0.70 22.96
CA TYR A 66 -20.68 0.16 23.07
C TYR A 66 -20.73 -1.30 23.51
N SER A 67 -19.61 -2.03 23.45
CA SER A 67 -19.54 -3.36 24.03
C SER A 67 -19.31 -3.26 25.54
N GLU A 68 -20.27 -3.72 26.33
CA GLU A 68 -20.21 -3.88 27.80
C GLU A 68 -19.14 -4.90 28.27
N PHE A 69 -17.97 -4.97 27.63
CA PHE A 69 -16.83 -5.59 28.26
C PHE A 69 -16.48 -4.70 29.45
N LYS A 70 -16.82 -5.14 30.67
CA LYS A 70 -16.28 -4.58 31.91
C LYS A 70 -14.77 -4.80 31.89
N ILE A 71 -14.07 -3.87 31.29
CA ILE A 71 -12.61 -3.81 31.30
C ILE A 71 -12.25 -3.41 32.74
N ASN A 72 -11.74 -4.35 33.54
CA ASN A 72 -11.16 -4.06 34.85
C ASN A 72 -10.16 -2.89 34.73
N ASP A 73 -9.99 -2.08 35.78
CA ASP A 73 -9.16 -0.86 35.75
C ASP A 73 -7.75 -1.10 35.19
N ASP A 74 -7.14 -2.25 35.49
CA ASP A 74 -5.85 -2.66 34.94
C ASP A 74 -5.87 -2.74 33.40
N LEU A 75 -6.85 -3.42 32.82
CA LEU A 75 -6.98 -3.57 31.37
C LEU A 75 -7.25 -2.21 30.67
N GLN A 76 -7.88 -1.25 31.36
CA GLN A 76 -8.10 0.09 30.80
C GLN A 76 -6.78 0.86 30.65
N ILE A 77 -5.92 0.82 31.68
CA ILE A 77 -4.61 1.50 31.65
C ILE A 77 -3.74 0.94 30.52
N TYR A 78 -3.69 -0.39 30.36
CA TYR A 78 -2.95 -1.01 29.26
C TYR A 78 -3.51 -0.63 27.88
N ASN A 79 -4.83 -0.61 27.74
CA ASN A 79 -5.49 -0.24 26.47
C ASN A 79 -5.19 1.21 26.10
N ILE A 80 -5.30 2.14 27.05
CA ILE A 80 -4.94 3.55 26.85
C ILE A 80 -3.46 3.69 26.43
N GLY A 81 -2.54 2.99 27.11
CA GLY A 81 -1.12 3.00 26.77
C GLY A 81 -0.83 2.51 25.35
N LEU A 82 -1.47 1.41 24.94
CA LEU A 82 -1.36 0.87 23.57
C LEU A 82 -1.91 1.87 22.54
N ASN A 83 -3.06 2.49 22.78
CA ASN A 83 -3.62 3.49 21.86
C ASN A 83 -2.71 4.70 21.71
N VAL A 84 -2.10 5.20 22.80
CA VAL A 84 -1.13 6.31 22.73
C VAL A 84 0.06 5.95 21.84
N ILE A 85 0.63 4.75 22.02
CA ILE A 85 1.74 4.26 21.17
C ILE A 85 1.31 4.18 19.70
N ASN A 86 0.09 3.68 19.45
CA ASN A 86 -0.47 3.59 18.10
C ASN A 86 -0.61 4.99 17.45
N TYR A 87 -1.16 5.97 18.17
CA TYR A 87 -1.31 7.34 17.68
C TYR A 87 0.04 8.04 17.43
N ILE A 88 1.05 7.82 18.28
CA ILE A 88 2.40 8.34 18.04
C ILE A 88 2.99 7.75 16.75
N ALA A 89 2.87 6.42 16.58
CA ALA A 89 3.30 5.76 15.36
C ALA A 89 2.55 6.29 14.13
N LEU A 90 1.23 6.49 14.25
CA LEU A 90 0.40 7.07 13.21
C LEU A 90 0.94 8.43 12.75
N ILE A 91 1.19 9.36 13.68
CA ILE A 91 1.75 10.70 13.40
C ILE A 91 3.13 10.60 12.73
N TYR A 92 3.99 9.68 13.19
CA TYR A 92 5.29 9.43 12.57
C TYR A 92 5.15 8.99 11.10
N PHE A 93 4.26 8.03 10.83
CA PHE A 93 4.02 7.54 9.48
C PHE A 93 3.38 8.60 8.59
N ILE A 94 2.43 9.41 9.09
CA ILE A 94 1.87 10.57 8.38
C ILE A 94 2.98 11.50 7.91
N SER A 95 3.87 11.87 8.84
CA SER A 95 4.96 12.79 8.56
C SER A 95 5.90 12.24 7.48
N ARG A 96 6.23 10.94 7.55
CA ARG A 96 7.02 10.24 6.53
C ARG A 96 6.32 10.19 5.18
N PHE A 97 5.02 9.91 5.14
CA PHE A 97 4.23 9.92 3.91
C PHE A 97 4.19 11.30 3.27
N TYR A 98 3.97 12.35 4.06
CA TYR A 98 3.96 13.73 3.59
C TYR A 98 5.31 14.16 3.00
N LEU A 99 6.41 13.82 3.67
CA LEU A 99 7.76 14.09 3.15
C LEU A 99 7.99 13.36 1.82
N ASN A 100 7.57 12.10 1.72
CA ASN A 100 7.68 11.34 0.48
C ASN A 100 6.81 11.94 -0.65
N TYR A 101 5.62 12.48 -0.33
CA TYR A 101 4.78 13.21 -1.28
C TYR A 101 5.45 14.48 -1.81
N LYS A 102 5.95 15.32 -0.89
CA LYS A 102 6.60 16.58 -1.27
C LYS A 102 7.81 16.34 -2.16
N LEU A 103 8.61 15.30 -1.87
CA LEU A 103 9.76 14.91 -2.69
C LEU A 103 9.38 14.48 -4.12
N ILE A 104 8.20 13.93 -4.34
CA ILE A 104 7.70 13.53 -5.68
C ILE A 104 7.24 14.75 -6.48
N LYS A 105 6.63 15.74 -5.82
CA LYS A 105 6.11 16.94 -6.47
C LYS A 105 7.22 17.85 -7.02
N THR A 106 8.42 17.83 -6.44
CA THR A 106 9.53 18.73 -6.78
C THR A 106 10.62 18.09 -7.65
N ASN A 107 10.44 16.86 -8.13
CA ASN A 107 11.49 16.14 -8.85
C ASN A 107 11.09 15.92 -10.32
N ASP A 108 11.74 16.66 -11.23
CA ASP A 108 11.42 16.67 -12.66
C ASP A 108 12.11 15.54 -13.44
N SER A 109 12.98 14.76 -12.80
CA SER A 109 13.67 13.64 -13.45
C SER A 109 12.98 12.30 -13.22
N ALA A 110 12.85 11.49 -14.28
CA ALA A 110 12.26 10.14 -14.20
C ALA A 110 13.01 9.22 -13.21
N ARG A 111 14.34 9.34 -13.13
CA ARG A 111 15.17 8.66 -12.11
C ARG A 111 14.79 9.06 -10.69
N GLY A 112 14.57 10.34 -10.46
CA GLY A 112 14.15 10.88 -9.17
C GLY A 112 12.78 10.37 -8.72
N LEU A 113 11.82 10.35 -9.64
CA LEU A 113 10.48 9.80 -9.43
C LEU A 113 10.52 8.31 -9.06
N MET A 114 11.30 7.50 -9.80
CA MET A 114 11.47 6.06 -9.54
C MET A 114 12.06 5.82 -8.14
N ARG A 115 13.09 6.58 -7.76
CA ARG A 115 13.71 6.48 -6.44
C ARG A 115 12.74 6.83 -5.31
N ASN A 116 11.90 7.84 -5.51
CA ASN A 116 10.90 8.23 -4.52
C ASN A 116 9.78 7.19 -4.37
N ILE A 117 9.37 6.52 -5.45
CA ILE A 117 8.40 5.42 -5.37
C ILE A 117 8.93 4.25 -4.57
N LEU A 118 10.20 3.87 -4.78
CA LEU A 118 10.81 2.80 -3.99
C LEU A 118 10.82 3.15 -2.50
N LYS A 119 11.05 4.44 -2.16
CA LYS A 119 10.94 4.94 -0.78
C LYS A 119 9.50 4.86 -0.26
N VAL A 120 8.50 5.32 -1.01
CA VAL A 120 7.08 5.22 -0.64
C VAL A 120 6.69 3.76 -0.39
N ARG A 121 7.04 2.85 -1.31
CA ARG A 121 6.77 1.42 -1.18
C ARG A 121 7.41 0.83 0.07
N LYS A 122 8.65 1.24 0.39
CA LYS A 122 9.34 0.83 1.62
C LYS A 122 8.63 1.36 2.86
N THR A 123 8.19 2.63 2.85
CA THR A 123 7.44 3.25 3.96
C THR A 123 6.10 2.54 4.18
N VAL A 124 5.33 2.25 3.13
CA VAL A 124 4.08 1.48 3.22
C VAL A 124 4.34 0.08 3.78
N LYS A 125 5.35 -0.63 3.26
CA LYS A 125 5.71 -1.96 3.77
C LYS A 125 6.10 -1.90 5.26
N GLN A 126 6.85 -0.90 5.67
CA GLN A 126 7.23 -0.69 7.07
C GLN A 126 6.00 -0.40 7.94
N TYR A 127 5.04 0.38 7.44
CA TYR A 127 3.79 0.67 8.14
C TYR A 127 2.92 -0.57 8.31
N ILE A 128 2.72 -1.37 7.25
CA ILE A 128 1.97 -2.63 7.33
C ILE A 128 2.65 -3.58 8.31
N LEU A 129 3.98 -3.74 8.22
CA LEU A 129 4.73 -4.60 9.13
C LEU A 129 4.61 -4.13 10.59
N PHE A 130 4.70 -2.82 10.83
CA PHE A 130 4.49 -2.25 12.16
C PHE A 130 3.10 -2.58 12.69
N ASN A 131 2.03 -2.38 11.91
CA ASN A 131 0.66 -2.70 12.34
C ASN A 131 0.47 -4.19 12.64
N VAL A 132 1.02 -5.08 11.80
CA VAL A 132 0.94 -6.52 12.03
C VAL A 132 1.68 -6.92 13.31
N ILE A 133 2.89 -6.41 13.52
CA ILE A 133 3.65 -6.66 14.77
C ILE A 133 2.90 -6.09 15.97
N PHE A 134 2.39 -4.86 15.85
CA PHE A 134 1.64 -4.19 16.91
C PHE A 134 0.37 -4.98 17.29
N LEU A 135 -0.34 -5.54 16.31
CA LEU A 135 -1.51 -6.40 16.54
C LEU A 135 -1.12 -7.69 17.29
N ILE A 136 -0.05 -8.36 16.86
CA ILE A 136 0.45 -9.59 17.52
C ILE A 136 0.87 -9.29 18.96
N VAL A 137 1.72 -8.28 19.17
CA VAL A 137 2.21 -7.89 20.49
C VAL A 137 1.05 -7.43 21.38
N GLY A 138 0.16 -6.60 20.85
CA GLY A 138 -1.03 -6.12 21.55
C GLY A 138 -1.93 -7.27 22.02
N THR A 139 -2.12 -8.29 21.17
CA THR A 139 -2.91 -9.48 21.54
C THR A 139 -2.24 -10.29 22.64
N ILE A 140 -0.92 -10.52 22.56
CA ILE A 140 -0.16 -11.24 23.59
C ILE A 140 -0.24 -10.51 24.94
N VAL A 141 -0.04 -9.19 24.94
CA VAL A 141 -0.14 -8.36 26.16
C VAL A 141 -1.55 -8.42 26.74
N MET A 142 -2.59 -8.26 25.91
CA MET A 142 -3.99 -8.32 26.36
C MET A 142 -4.35 -9.69 26.95
N LEU A 143 -3.85 -10.79 26.36
CA LEU A 143 -4.02 -12.13 26.93
C LEU A 143 -3.30 -12.29 28.26
N GLY A 144 -2.06 -11.80 28.38
CA GLY A 144 -1.29 -11.85 29.62
C GLY A 144 -1.97 -11.08 30.77
N VAL A 145 -2.53 -9.90 30.48
CA VAL A 145 -3.29 -9.12 31.47
C VAL A 145 -4.60 -9.84 31.82
N LYS A 146 -5.36 -10.34 30.85
CA LYS A 146 -6.58 -11.14 31.13
C LYS A 146 -6.30 -12.35 32.01
N PHE A 147 -5.23 -13.10 31.73
CA PHE A 147 -4.84 -14.27 32.51
C PHE A 147 -4.55 -13.92 33.98
N LYS A 148 -3.95 -12.75 34.23
CA LYS A 148 -3.67 -12.25 35.58
C LYS A 148 -4.93 -11.75 36.30
N SER A 149 -5.83 -11.07 35.59
CA SER A 149 -7.01 -10.41 36.17
C SER A 149 -8.19 -11.36 36.40
N ASP A 150 -8.36 -12.39 35.56
CA ASP A 150 -9.44 -13.39 35.72
C ASP A 150 -8.99 -14.75 35.15
N PRO A 151 -8.33 -15.59 35.96
CA PRO A 151 -7.87 -16.91 35.54
C PRO A 151 -9.00 -17.87 35.15
N GLN A 152 -10.22 -17.66 35.66
CA GLN A 152 -11.36 -18.55 35.41
C GLN A 152 -12.02 -18.28 34.05
N SER A 153 -12.01 -17.02 33.56
CA SER A 153 -12.54 -16.67 32.23
C SER A 153 -11.88 -17.38 31.04
N ILE A 154 -10.64 -17.85 31.20
CA ILE A 154 -9.89 -18.59 30.16
C ILE A 154 -10.13 -20.11 30.27
N SER A 155 -10.70 -20.59 31.38
CA SER A 155 -10.95 -22.02 31.59
C SER A 155 -12.12 -22.58 30.75
N GLU A 156 -13.07 -21.74 30.33
CA GLU A 156 -14.22 -22.13 29.51
C GLU A 156 -13.86 -22.29 28.03
N ILE A 157 -12.79 -21.65 27.56
CA ILE A 157 -12.36 -21.67 26.16
C ILE A 157 -11.12 -22.54 26.06
N ASN A 158 -11.17 -23.62 25.27
CA ASN A 158 -10.01 -24.45 25.02
C ASN A 158 -8.87 -23.59 24.40
N PRO A 159 -7.72 -23.41 25.10
CA PRO A 159 -6.65 -22.51 24.66
C PRO A 159 -6.09 -22.89 23.29
N PHE A 160 -6.07 -24.18 22.95
CA PHE A 160 -5.62 -24.66 21.64
C PHE A 160 -6.57 -24.20 20.52
N VAL A 161 -7.88 -24.27 20.73
CA VAL A 161 -8.87 -23.85 19.74
C VAL A 161 -8.79 -22.33 19.51
N PHE A 162 -8.66 -21.55 20.57
CA PHE A 162 -8.48 -20.10 20.46
C PHE A 162 -7.20 -19.74 19.70
N PHE A 163 -6.08 -20.40 20.02
CA PHE A 163 -4.79 -20.15 19.36
C PHE A 163 -4.84 -20.50 17.87
N ILE A 164 -5.47 -21.62 17.51
CA ILE A 164 -5.69 -22.02 16.11
C ILE A 164 -6.56 -21.00 15.39
N ALA A 165 -7.69 -20.59 15.97
CA ALA A 165 -8.58 -19.59 15.39
C ALA A 165 -7.87 -18.25 15.17
N PHE A 166 -7.07 -17.80 16.15
CA PHE A 166 -6.27 -16.58 16.04
C PHE A 166 -5.26 -16.66 14.90
N ILE A 167 -4.51 -17.77 14.77
CA ILE A 167 -3.56 -17.97 13.66
C ILE A 167 -4.28 -17.97 12.31
N ILE A 168 -5.44 -18.61 12.21
CA ILE A 168 -6.23 -18.63 10.96
C ILE A 168 -6.65 -17.21 10.59
N ILE A 169 -7.24 -16.45 11.51
CA ILE A 169 -7.69 -15.07 11.28
C ILE A 169 -6.51 -14.17 10.92
N LEU A 170 -5.40 -14.28 11.65
CA LEU A 170 -4.17 -13.52 11.38
C LEU A 170 -3.61 -13.85 10.00
N GLY A 171 -3.57 -15.14 9.64
CA GLY A 171 -3.11 -15.60 8.33
C GLY A 171 -4.01 -15.11 7.20
N LEU A 172 -5.33 -15.11 7.40
CA LEU A 172 -6.31 -14.62 6.44
C LEU A 172 -6.15 -13.10 6.23
N PHE A 173 -5.93 -12.36 7.32
CA PHE A 173 -5.68 -10.92 7.29
C PHE A 173 -4.37 -10.56 6.57
N ILE A 174 -3.27 -11.23 6.93
CA ILE A 174 -1.97 -11.05 6.27
C ILE A 174 -2.06 -11.45 4.78
N GLY A 175 -2.76 -12.54 4.48
CA GLY A 175 -3.01 -12.99 3.11
C GLY A 175 -3.76 -11.93 2.29
N LEU A 176 -4.81 -11.34 2.85
CA LEU A 176 -5.56 -10.26 2.23
C LEU A 176 -4.67 -9.04 1.95
N LEU A 177 -3.86 -8.62 2.92
CA LEU A 177 -2.91 -7.51 2.75
C LEU A 177 -1.85 -7.80 1.68
N LEU A 178 -1.34 -9.03 1.62
CA LEU A 178 -0.38 -9.44 0.57
C LEU A 178 -1.01 -9.45 -0.82
N ILE A 179 -2.26 -9.92 -0.93
CA ILE A 179 -3.01 -9.89 -2.19
C ILE A 179 -3.20 -8.45 -2.63
N LEU A 180 -3.72 -7.57 -1.78
CA LEU A 180 -3.91 -6.15 -2.06
C LEU A 180 -2.58 -5.50 -2.47
N TYR A 181 -1.51 -5.75 -1.73
CA TYR A 181 -0.19 -5.24 -2.03
C TYR A 181 0.31 -5.71 -3.42
N ARG A 182 0.14 -7.00 -3.75
CA ARG A 182 0.52 -7.54 -5.06
C ARG A 182 -0.34 -6.96 -6.19
N LEU A 183 -1.63 -6.79 -5.96
CA LEU A 183 -2.60 -6.30 -6.95
C LEU A 183 -2.35 -4.84 -7.31
N VAL A 184 -2.20 -4.00 -6.28
CA VAL A 184 -2.01 -2.56 -6.38
C VAL A 184 -0.58 -2.25 -6.82
N TYR A 185 0.41 -2.64 -6.03
CA TYR A 185 1.79 -2.24 -6.30
C TYR A 185 2.38 -3.03 -7.46
N GLY A 186 2.04 -4.31 -7.63
CA GLY A 186 2.61 -5.14 -8.70
C GLY A 186 2.26 -4.65 -10.11
N ARG A 187 0.99 -4.32 -10.38
CA ARG A 187 0.56 -3.82 -11.70
C ARG A 187 1.13 -2.44 -12.02
N LEU A 188 1.06 -1.50 -11.07
CA LEU A 188 1.54 -0.13 -11.30
C LEU A 188 3.07 -0.07 -11.42
N THR A 189 3.82 -0.79 -10.57
CA THR A 189 5.29 -0.78 -10.65
C THR A 189 5.84 -1.51 -11.87
N LYS A 190 5.17 -2.57 -12.35
CA LYS A 190 5.60 -3.24 -13.58
C LYS A 190 5.51 -2.30 -14.79
N ARG A 191 4.40 -1.55 -14.90
CA ARG A 191 4.22 -0.53 -15.95
C ARG A 191 5.24 0.60 -15.84
N LEU A 192 5.49 1.07 -14.62
CA LEU A 192 6.48 2.12 -14.37
C LEU A 192 7.91 1.67 -14.71
N LYS A 193 8.29 0.45 -14.33
CA LYS A 193 9.61 -0.11 -14.63
C LYS A 193 9.82 -0.19 -16.15
N SER A 194 8.82 -0.63 -16.90
CA SER A 194 8.89 -0.66 -18.37
C SER A 194 9.15 0.73 -18.96
N ASN A 195 8.36 1.74 -18.57
CA ASN A 195 8.57 3.11 -19.05
C ASN A 195 9.95 3.67 -18.63
N TYR A 196 10.45 3.30 -17.45
CA TYR A 196 11.77 3.74 -16.99
C TYR A 196 12.90 3.13 -17.82
N GLU A 197 12.83 1.83 -18.14
CA GLU A 197 13.81 1.18 -19.02
C GLU A 197 13.78 1.78 -20.44
N GLU A 198 12.61 2.18 -20.94
CA GLU A 198 12.47 2.91 -22.20
C GLU A 198 13.11 4.30 -22.14
N LEU A 199 12.83 5.08 -21.08
CA LEU A 199 13.48 6.38 -20.85
C LEU A 199 15.01 6.26 -20.76
N LYS A 200 15.51 5.23 -20.06
CA LYS A 200 16.95 4.99 -19.94
C LYS A 200 17.61 4.66 -21.28
N LYS A 201 16.90 3.99 -22.19
CA LYS A 201 17.39 3.72 -23.56
C LYS A 201 17.38 4.96 -24.46
N LEU A 202 16.62 5.99 -24.12
CA LEU A 202 16.56 7.25 -24.87
C LEU A 202 17.60 8.27 -24.37
N GLU A 203 18.08 8.13 -23.13
CA GLU A 203 19.19 8.93 -22.56
C GLU A 203 20.60 8.43 -22.97
N ILE A 204 20.70 7.30 -23.67
CA ILE A 204 21.93 6.70 -24.24
C ILE A 204 21.89 6.85 -25.77
#